data_AF-A0A976GBV2-F1
#
_entry.id   AF-A0A976GBV2-F1
#
_cell.length_a   1.000
_cell.length_b   1.000
_cell.length_c   1.000
_cell.angle_alpha   90.00
_cell.angle_beta   90.00
_cell.angle_gamma   90.00
#
_symmetry.space_group_name_H-M   'P 1'
#
loop_
_entity.id
_entity.type
_entity.pdbx_description
1 polymer ?
#
loop_
_entity_poly.entity_id
_entity_poly.type
_entity_poly.pdbx_seq_one_letter_code
_entity_poly.pdbx_strand_id
1 'polypeptide(L)' 'MSLLRNPYKVLRDLMPDPPLQVGTVVSITGSVASIQLPGGGVAQARGEAAVNDRVFFRDGVIEGPAPTLPIVLIDV' A
#
# COMPACT_ATOMS: atom_id res chain seq x y z
N MET A 1 -28.56 12.07 -24.86
CA MET A 1 -29.43 11.51 -23.81
C MET A 1 -28.70 10.31 -23.20
N SER A 2 -27.81 10.49 -22.21
CA SER A 2 -27.14 9.33 -21.60
C SER A 2 -28.15 8.60 -20.73
N LEU A 3 -28.56 7.44 -21.21
CA LEU A 3 -29.25 6.38 -20.47
C LEU A 3 -28.55 6.14 -19.12
N LEU A 4 -29.35 5.86 -18.10
CA LEU A 4 -28.99 5.75 -16.68
C LEU A 4 -27.63 5.05 -16.46
N ARG A 5 -26.56 5.83 -16.27
CA ARG A 5 -25.29 5.29 -15.78
C ARG A 5 -25.46 4.96 -14.30
N ASN A 6 -24.93 3.81 -13.89
CA ASN A 6 -24.89 3.44 -12.48
C ASN A 6 -24.14 4.52 -11.67
N PRO A 7 -24.81 5.25 -10.75
CA PRO A 7 -24.18 6.35 -10.02
C PRO A 7 -22.99 5.89 -9.16
N TYR A 8 -23.00 4.64 -8.67
CA TYR A 8 -21.86 4.06 -7.95
C TYR A 8 -20.64 3.90 -8.87
N LYS A 9 -20.84 3.49 -10.13
CA LYS A 9 -19.73 3.43 -11.10
C LYS A 9 -19.20 4.82 -11.44
N VAL A 10 -20.09 5.78 -11.70
CA VAL A 10 -19.68 7.17 -11.99
C VAL A 10 -18.86 7.75 -10.85
N LEU A 11 -19.25 7.51 -9.60
CA LEU A 11 -18.48 7.96 -8.43
C LEU A 11 -17.13 7.23 -8.31
N ARG A 12 -17.09 5.90 -8.53
CA ARG A 12 -15.85 5.12 -8.53
C ARG A 12 -14.86 5.61 -9.59
N ASP A 13 -15.35 5.95 -10.79
CA ASP A 13 -14.55 6.46 -11.90
C ASP A 13 -13.96 7.86 -11.65
N LEU A 14 -14.50 8.61 -10.67
CA LEU A 14 -13.96 9.90 -10.25
C LEU A 14 -12.87 9.78 -9.17
N MET A 15 -12.76 8.63 -8.51
CA MET A 15 -11.74 8.41 -7.48
C MET A 15 -10.39 8.13 -8.15
N PRO A 16 -9.27 8.65 -7.62
CA PRO A 16 -7.96 8.27 -8.11
C PRO A 16 -7.68 6.80 -7.82
N ASP A 17 -6.77 6.21 -8.59
CA ASP A 17 -6.25 4.89 -8.27
C ASP A 17 -5.63 4.87 -6.86
N PRO A 18 -5.74 3.76 -6.11
CA PRO A 18 -5.09 3.64 -4.81
C PRO A 18 -3.59 3.93 -4.93
N PRO A 19 -3.01 4.74 -4.02
CA PRO A 19 -1.60 5.08 -4.08
C PRO A 19 -0.75 3.87 -3.71
N LEU A 20 0.45 3.79 -4.30
CA LEU A 20 1.49 2.88 -3.82
C LEU A 20 1.96 3.36 -2.44
N GLN A 21 1.91 2.48 -1.45
CA GLN A 21 2.31 2.76 -0.09
C GLN A 21 3.55 1.96 0.28
N VAL A 22 4.25 2.43 1.31
CA VAL A 22 5.40 1.75 1.90
C VAL A 22 5.14 1.50 3.38
N GLY A 23 5.56 0.35 3.87
CA GLY A 23 5.50 0.01 5.29
C GLY A 23 6.37 -1.19 5.64
N THR A 24 6.36 -1.55 6.92
CA THR A 24 7.13 -2.68 7.46
C THR A 24 6.20 -3.79 7.91
N VAL A 25 6.43 -5.03 7.48
CA VAL A 25 5.66 -6.20 7.92
C VAL A 25 5.94 -6.45 9.41
N VAL A 26 4.90 -6.45 10.25
CA VAL A 26 5.03 -6.69 11.70
C VAL A 26 4.52 -8.08 12.11
N SER A 27 3.63 -8.68 11.33
CA SER A 27 3.17 -10.05 11.55
C SER A 27 2.55 -10.62 10.27
N ILE A 28 2.48 -11.95 10.20
CA ILE A 28 1.80 -12.67 9.11
C ILE A 28 0.86 -13.70 9.72
N THR A 29 -0.41 -13.65 9.35
CA THR A 29 -1.44 -14.61 9.76
C THR A 29 -1.99 -15.30 8.53
N GLY A 30 -1.66 -16.58 8.36
CA GLY A 30 -1.97 -17.31 7.13
C GLY A 30 -1.26 -16.67 5.93
N SER A 31 -2.02 -16.18 4.95
CA SER A 31 -1.51 -15.52 3.75
C SER A 31 -1.66 -13.99 3.78
N VAL A 32 -1.91 -13.39 4.94
CA VAL A 32 -2.14 -11.94 5.10
C VAL A 32 -1.08 -11.35 6.02
N ALA A 33 -0.36 -10.35 5.51
CA ALA A 33 0.62 -9.57 6.24
C ALA A 33 -0.03 -8.36 6.90
N SER A 34 0.26 -8.13 8.17
CA SER A 34 0.02 -6.86 8.86
C SER A 34 1.22 -5.95 8.65
N ILE A 35 0.98 -4.76 8.07
CA ILE A 35 2.02 -3.81 7.65
C ILE A 35 1.88 -2.52 8.46
N GLN A 36 2.91 -2.19 9.23
CA GLN A 36 3.03 -0.92 9.94
C GLN A 36 3.40 0.20 8.97
N LEU A 37 2.54 1.21 8.87
CA LEU A 37 2.77 2.42 8.10
C LEU A 37 3.70 3.38 8.85
N PRO A 38 4.48 4.21 8.13
CA PRO A 38 5.32 5.26 8.74
C PRO A 38 4.55 6.21 9.67
N GLY A 39 3.27 6.46 9.37
CA GLY A 39 2.38 7.31 10.19
C GLY A 39 1.75 6.62 11.40
N GLY A 40 2.15 5.39 11.75
CA GLY A 40 1.62 4.66 12.91
C GLY A 40 0.39 3.79 12.64
N GLY A 41 -0.25 3.92 11.48
CA GLY A 41 -1.36 3.05 11.06
C GLY A 41 -0.93 1.63 10.72
N VAL A 42 -1.88 0.70 10.66
CA VAL A 42 -1.66 -0.69 10.23
C VAL A 42 -2.54 -1.00 9.01
N ALA A 43 -1.93 -1.53 7.97
CA ALA A 43 -2.61 -2.02 6.77
C ALA A 43 -2.53 -3.55 6.68
N GLN A 44 -3.41 -4.15 5.89
CA GLN A 44 -3.41 -5.59 5.60
C GLN A 44 -3.18 -5.79 4.11
N ALA A 45 -2.27 -6.68 3.74
CA ALA A 45 -2.04 -7.03 2.35
C ALA A 45 -1.63 -8.50 2.17
N ARG A 46 -1.83 -9.03 0.96
CA ARG A 46 -1.38 -10.37 0.55
C ARG A 46 -0.21 -10.25 -0.40
N GLY A 47 0.69 -11.23 -0.34
CA GLY A 47 1.83 -11.37 -1.23
C GLY A 47 3.03 -11.98 -0.50
N GLU A 48 4.12 -12.16 -1.23
CA GLU A 48 5.35 -12.72 -0.68
C GLU A 48 6.10 -11.66 0.14
N ALA A 49 6.28 -11.92 1.42
CA ALA A 49 7.09 -11.12 2.34
C ALA A 49 7.36 -11.91 3.63
N ALA A 50 8.39 -11.50 4.37
CA ALA A 50 8.70 -11.97 5.72
C ALA A 50 8.46 -10.86 6.76
N VAL A 51 8.34 -11.25 8.03
CA VAL A 51 8.31 -10.28 9.14
C VAL A 51 9.60 -9.46 9.15
N ASN A 52 9.47 -8.15 9.38
CA ASN A 52 10.50 -7.12 9.27
C ASN A 52 10.84 -6.66 7.85
N ASP A 53 10.27 -7.27 6.79
CA ASP A 53 10.47 -6.75 5.44
C ASP A 53 9.83 -5.38 5.29
N ARG A 54 10.53 -4.48 4.60
CA ARG A 54 9.97 -3.23 4.09
C ARG A 54 9.41 -3.49 2.71
N VAL A 55 8.13 -3.20 2.49
CA VAL A 55 7.42 -3.58 1.26
C VAL A 55 6.68 -2.39 0.65
N PHE A 56 6.58 -2.42 -0.68
CA PHE A 56 5.61 -1.63 -1.42
C PHE A 56 4.31 -2.43 -1.56
N PHE A 57 3.18 -1.78 -1.29
CA PHE A 57 1.87 -2.42 -1.41
C PHE A 57 0.81 -1.41 -1.84
N ARG A 58 -0.25 -1.92 -2.48
CA ARG A 58 -1.39 -1.13 -2.98
C ARG A 58 -2.64 -1.97 -2.95
N ASP A 59 -3.74 -1.38 -2.51
CA ASP A 59 -5.08 -2.01 -2.54
C ASP A 59 -5.10 -3.45 -1.94
N GLY A 60 -4.33 -3.67 -0.87
CA GLY A 60 -4.25 -4.97 -0.20
C GLY A 60 -3.36 -6.01 -0.88
N VAL A 61 -2.53 -5.61 -1.84
CA VAL A 61 -1.55 -6.47 -2.52
C VAL A 61 -0.13 -5.93 -2.31
N ILE A 62 0.78 -6.80 -1.89
CA ILE A 62 2.22 -6.51 -1.84
C ILE A 62 2.74 -6.61 -3.27
N GLU A 63 3.26 -5.50 -3.80
CA GLU A 63 3.80 -5.41 -5.16
C GLU A 63 5.30 -5.77 -5.19
N GLY A 64 6.02 -5.65 -4.07
CA GLY A 64 7.42 -6.07 -3.96
C GLY A 64 8.17 -5.47 -2.78
N PRO A 65 9.48 -5.74 -2.66
CA PRO A 65 10.32 -5.17 -1.61
C PRO A 65 10.52 -3.66 -1.83
N ALA A 66 10.51 -2.90 -0.75
CA ALA A 66 10.81 -1.47 -0.76
C ALA A 66 12.22 -1.24 -0.19
N PRO A 67 13.10 -0.54 -0.92
CA PRO A 67 14.47 -0.30 -0.47
C PRO A 67 14.49 0.67 0.71
N THR A 68 15.54 0.56 1.53
CA THR A 68 15.90 1.62 2.47
C THR A 68 16.47 2.80 1.69
N LEU A 69 15.87 3.98 1.85
CA LEU A 69 16.40 5.21 1.26
C LEU A 69 17.59 5.70 2.09
N PRO A 70 18.78 5.86 1.48
CA PRO A 70 19.93 6.44 2.19
C PRO A 70 19.67 7.91 2.49
N ILE A 71 20.07 8.34 3.70
CA ILE A 71 20.07 9.75 4.08
C ILE A 71 21.33 10.39 3.47
N VAL A 72 21.16 11.47 2.72
CA VAL A 72 22.27 12.30 2.22
C VAL A 72 22.32 13.58 3.04
N LEU A 73 23.41 13.77 3.78
CA LEU A 73 23.70 15.00 4.50
C LEU A 73 24.39 15.97 3.53
N ILE A 74 23.85 17.18 3.40
CA ILE A 74 24.44 18.25 2.58
C ILE A 74 24.87 19.34 3.56
N ASP A 75 26.18 19.59 3.63
CA ASP A 75 26.76 20.68 4.42
C ASP A 75 26.84 21.96 3.56
N VAL A 76 26.77 23.13 4.21
CA VAL A 76 26.82 24.47 3.58
C VAL A 76 28.23 25.04 3.63
#